data_AF-A0A426UVV2-F1
#
_entry.id   AF-A0A426UVV2-F1
#
_cell.length_a   1.000
_cell.length_b   1.000
_cell.length_c   1.000
_cell.angle_alpha   90.00
_cell.angle_beta   90.00
_cell.angle_gamma   90.00
#
_symmetry.space_group_name_H-M   'P 1'
#
loop_
_entity.id
_entity.type
_entity.pdbx_description
1 polymer ?
#
loop_
_entity_poly.entity_id
_entity_poly.type
_entity_poly.pdbx_seq_one_letter_code
_entity_poly.pdbx_strand_id
1 'polypeptide(L)'
;MDTTSQTTATRGNVPAIAWGLAPVAWVLLLMGWLALDGDLSGPAQTALGIAILALPAPWLLWASWRMPRPRVATYLAEGGALAAMLLSLLVTAVYFLLGSDPAETAPVGFTAAFLAAAAVLVAASWPLPGRRIAYGAAALACLAFAVTVQVPALRTGAYQSSALTLADEVLVNVLLGAIVVGALGQIAWWLRSRHPAA
;
A
#
# COMPACT_ATOMS: atom_id res chain seq x y z
N MET A 1 35.54 -23.72 36.72
CA MET A 1 34.85 -24.34 35.56
C MET A 1 33.60 -23.51 35.35
N ASP A 2 33.70 -22.44 34.57
CA ASP A 2 32.65 -21.43 34.40
C ASP A 2 31.66 -21.85 33.32
N THR A 3 30.38 -21.94 33.68
CA THR A 3 29.25 -22.32 32.82
C THR A 3 28.39 -21.11 32.43
N THR A 4 28.99 -19.94 32.22
CA THR A 4 28.27 -18.68 31.96
C THR A 4 28.23 -18.25 30.49
N SER A 5 28.60 -19.12 29.56
CA SER A 5 28.71 -18.80 28.14
C SER A 5 27.70 -19.57 27.29
N GLN A 6 26.38 -19.40 27.48
CA GLN A 6 25.40 -19.88 26.47
C GLN A 6 23.93 -19.40 26.59
N THR A 7 23.64 -18.14 26.96
CA THR A 7 22.22 -17.70 26.98
C THR A 7 21.96 -16.25 26.56
N THR A 8 22.74 -15.72 25.62
CA THR A 8 22.52 -14.35 25.10
C THR A 8 22.30 -14.26 23.59
N ALA A 9 22.23 -15.39 22.87
CA ALA A 9 22.17 -15.40 21.39
C ALA A 9 20.76 -15.56 20.78
N THR A 10 19.70 -15.79 21.56
CA THR A 10 18.39 -16.19 20.98
C THR A 10 17.31 -15.10 20.93
N ARG A 11 17.49 -13.95 21.61
CA ARG A 11 16.46 -12.89 21.66
C ARG A 11 16.49 -11.89 20.50
N GLY A 12 17.53 -11.92 19.66
CA GLY A 12 17.75 -10.92 18.59
C GLY A 12 17.43 -11.38 17.16
N ASN A 13 17.60 -12.67 16.84
CA ASN A 13 17.54 -13.16 15.45
C ASN A 13 16.14 -13.63 15.01
N VAL A 14 15.36 -14.20 15.93
CA VAL A 14 13.97 -14.62 15.67
C VAL A 14 13.07 -13.47 15.19
N PRO A 15 13.11 -12.24 15.77
CA PRO A 15 12.26 -11.17 15.29
C PRO A 15 12.65 -10.69 13.88
N ALA A 16 13.93 -10.69 13.50
CA ALA A 16 14.35 -10.19 12.18
C ALA A 16 13.88 -11.09 11.03
N ILE A 17 13.98 -12.42 11.19
CA ILE A 17 13.50 -13.39 10.20
C ILE A 17 11.97 -13.36 10.12
N ALA A 18 11.28 -13.27 11.26
CA ALA A 18 9.82 -13.16 11.29
C ALA A 18 9.31 -11.92 10.53
N TRP A 19 9.99 -10.77 10.69
CA TRP A 19 9.61 -9.54 9.98
C TRP A 19 9.97 -9.56 8.48
N GLY A 20 11.05 -10.25 8.10
CA GLY A 20 11.41 -10.45 6.69
C GLY A 20 10.46 -11.38 5.94
N LEU A 21 9.85 -12.34 6.64
CA LEU A 21 8.90 -13.30 6.06
C LEU A 21 7.44 -12.85 6.11
N ALA A 22 7.10 -11.86 6.95
CA ALA A 22 5.74 -11.32 7.04
C ALA A 22 5.12 -10.89 5.69
N PRO A 23 5.85 -10.22 4.76
CA PRO A 23 5.30 -9.89 3.44
C PRO A 23 4.99 -11.14 2.62
N VAL A 24 5.87 -12.16 2.69
CA VAL A 24 5.70 -13.42 1.98
C VAL A 24 4.48 -14.16 2.51
N ALA A 25 4.34 -14.26 3.84
CA ALA A 25 3.19 -14.89 4.48
C ALA A 25 1.88 -14.18 4.11
N TRP A 26 1.89 -12.84 4.10
CA TRP A 26 0.71 -12.07 3.68
C TRP A 26 0.35 -12.30 2.21
N VAL A 27 1.34 -12.32 1.30
CA VAL A 27 1.09 -12.65 -0.12
C VAL A 27 0.52 -14.06 -0.27
N LEU A 28 1.03 -15.05 0.47
CA LEU A 28 0.48 -16.41 0.44
C LEU A 28 -0.96 -16.45 0.96
N LEU A 29 -1.31 -15.67 1.99
CA LEU A 29 -2.70 -15.53 2.44
C LEU A 29 -3.59 -14.90 1.37
N LEU A 30 -3.12 -13.85 0.71
CA LEU A 30 -3.83 -13.20 -0.39
C LEU A 30 -4.05 -14.17 -1.56
N MET A 31 -3.00 -14.88 -1.98
CA MET A 31 -3.08 -15.85 -3.08
C MET A 31 -3.96 -17.04 -2.71
N GLY A 32 -3.87 -17.52 -1.47
CA GLY A 32 -4.77 -18.55 -0.95
C GLY A 32 -6.23 -18.10 -1.00
N TRP A 33 -6.53 -16.87 -0.59
CA TRP A 33 -7.87 -16.30 -0.69
C TRP A 33 -8.34 -16.15 -2.14
N LEU A 34 -7.50 -15.66 -3.05
CA LEU A 34 -7.81 -15.52 -4.48
C LEU A 34 -8.03 -16.87 -5.16
N ALA A 35 -7.34 -17.93 -4.72
CA ALA A 35 -7.44 -19.28 -5.27
C ALA A 35 -8.62 -20.10 -4.73
N LEU A 36 -9.34 -19.59 -3.73
CA LEU A 36 -10.62 -20.17 -3.29
C LEU A 36 -11.71 -19.84 -4.31
N ASP A 37 -11.61 -20.48 -5.47
CA ASP A 37 -12.56 -20.38 -6.57
C ASP A 37 -13.71 -21.38 -6.35
N GLY A 38 -14.94 -20.88 -6.28
CA GLY A 38 -16.15 -21.71 -6.17
C GLY A 38 -17.38 -21.02 -5.63
N ASP A 39 -17.23 -20.08 -4.68
CA ASP A 39 -18.39 -19.37 -4.10
C ASP A 39 -17.98 -18.08 -3.34
N LEU A 40 -17.23 -17.20 -4.03
CA LEU A 40 -16.87 -15.82 -3.61
C LEU A 40 -18.08 -14.91 -3.27
N SER A 41 -19.27 -15.48 -3.08
CA SER A 41 -20.55 -14.85 -2.77
C SER A 41 -20.87 -14.83 -1.27
N GLY A 42 -20.15 -15.60 -0.45
CA GLY A 42 -20.44 -15.76 0.97
C GLY A 42 -19.95 -14.60 1.86
N PRO A 43 -20.73 -14.15 2.86
CA PRO A 43 -20.33 -13.06 3.76
C PRO A 43 -19.03 -13.35 4.53
N ALA A 44 -18.75 -14.62 4.84
CA ALA A 44 -17.52 -15.03 5.51
C ALA A 44 -16.28 -14.87 4.61
N GLN A 45 -16.38 -15.18 3.32
CA GLN A 45 -15.26 -15.05 2.37
C GLN A 45 -14.98 -13.58 2.05
N THR A 46 -16.02 -12.76 1.96
CA THR A 46 -15.90 -11.30 1.83
C THR A 46 -15.25 -10.69 3.08
N ALA A 47 -15.69 -11.08 4.28
CA ALA A 47 -15.08 -10.61 5.53
C ALA A 47 -13.59 -10.99 5.63
N LEU A 48 -13.24 -12.21 5.22
CA LEU A 48 -11.86 -12.68 5.20
C LEU A 48 -11.02 -11.91 4.17
N GLY A 49 -11.55 -11.66 2.97
CA GLY A 49 -10.88 -10.83 1.97
C GLY A 49 -10.62 -9.40 2.47
N ILE A 50 -11.63 -8.77 3.07
CA ILE A 50 -11.49 -7.44 3.69
C ILE A 50 -10.41 -7.47 4.78
N ALA A 51 -10.42 -8.47 5.67
CA ALA A 51 -9.44 -8.59 6.74
C ALA A 51 -8.01 -8.73 6.20
N ILE A 52 -7.81 -9.56 5.16
CA ILE A 52 -6.50 -9.74 4.51
C ILE A 52 -6.05 -8.44 3.86
N LEU A 53 -6.91 -7.77 3.10
CA LEU A 53 -6.58 -6.54 2.38
C LEU A 53 -6.32 -5.35 3.32
N ALA A 54 -6.98 -5.31 4.48
CA ALA A 54 -6.81 -4.27 5.49
C ALA A 54 -5.56 -4.47 6.37
N LEU A 55 -5.06 -5.69 6.52
CA LEU A 55 -3.95 -6.05 7.42
C LEU A 55 -2.64 -5.26 7.20
N PRO A 56 -2.24 -4.89 5.97
CA PRO A 56 -1.03 -4.10 5.75
C PRO A 56 -1.07 -2.71 6.38
N ALA A 57 -2.24 -2.09 6.55
CA ALA A 57 -2.37 -0.75 7.13
C ALA A 57 -1.90 -0.67 8.60
N PRO A 58 -2.46 -1.45 9.56
CA PRO A 58 -1.97 -1.46 10.94
C PRO A 58 -0.53 -1.97 11.03
N TRP A 59 -0.12 -2.89 10.15
CA TRP A 59 1.26 -3.35 10.09
C TRP A 59 2.23 -2.23 9.70
N LEU A 60 1.92 -1.45 8.67
CA LEU A 60 2.74 -0.31 8.23
C LEU A 60 2.85 0.76 9.33
N LEU A 61 1.74 1.07 10.01
CA LEU A 61 1.75 2.00 11.15
C LEU A 61 2.60 1.47 12.30
N TRP A 62 2.46 0.19 12.64
CA TRP A 62 3.25 -0.41 13.70
C TRP A 62 4.75 -0.38 13.35
N ALA A 63 5.12 -0.78 12.13
CA ALA A 63 6.50 -0.78 11.66
C ALA A 63 7.10 0.63 11.67
N SER A 64 6.36 1.63 11.21
CA SER A 64 6.82 3.01 11.14
C SER A 64 6.89 3.73 12.50
N TRP A 65 6.12 3.33 13.50
CA TRP A 65 6.09 4.02 14.80
C TRP A 65 6.81 3.28 15.94
N ARG A 66 6.88 1.94 15.89
CA ARG A 66 7.33 1.14 17.05
C ARG A 66 8.67 0.45 16.84
N MET A 67 9.14 0.26 15.61
CA MET A 67 10.40 -0.45 15.39
C MET A 67 11.62 0.44 15.65
N PRO A 68 12.66 -0.08 16.36
CA PRO A 68 13.91 0.64 16.58
C PRO A 68 14.65 0.92 15.26
N ARG A 69 15.26 2.11 15.15
CA ARG A 69 16.09 2.53 14.01
C ARG A 69 17.52 2.83 14.48
N PRO A 70 18.55 2.66 13.62
CA PRO A 70 18.53 2.12 12.24
C PRO A 70 18.82 0.61 12.22
N ARG A 71 17.88 -0.21 11.73
CA ARG A 71 18.08 -1.67 11.57
C ARG A 71 17.56 -2.12 10.20
N VAL A 72 18.33 -2.99 9.54
CA VAL A 72 17.95 -3.56 8.22
C VAL A 72 16.58 -4.24 8.28
N ALA A 73 16.32 -4.99 9.36
CA ALA A 73 15.02 -5.64 9.58
C ALA A 73 13.85 -4.65 9.62
N THR A 74 14.05 -3.46 10.19
CA THR A 74 13.02 -2.41 10.24
C THR A 74 12.70 -1.90 8.84
N TYR A 75 13.73 -1.68 8.02
CA TYR A 75 13.53 -1.22 6.65
C TYR A 75 12.86 -2.27 5.76
N LEU A 76 13.17 -3.55 5.94
CA LEU A 76 12.51 -4.66 5.26
C LEU A 76 11.04 -4.77 5.67
N ALA A 77 10.75 -4.66 6.97
CA ALA A 77 9.37 -4.71 7.48
C ALA A 77 8.52 -3.53 7.00
N GLU A 78 9.04 -2.31 7.10
CA GLU A 78 8.34 -1.10 6.61
C GLU A 78 8.14 -1.14 5.09
N GLY A 79 9.18 -1.51 4.34
CA GLY A 79 9.12 -1.62 2.88
C GLY A 79 8.17 -2.72 2.41
N GLY A 80 8.19 -3.86 3.08
CA GLY A 80 7.28 -4.98 2.84
C GLY A 80 5.84 -4.64 3.18
N ALA A 81 5.58 -3.97 4.31
CA ALA A 81 4.25 -3.49 4.69
C ALA A 81 3.71 -2.45 3.70
N LEU A 82 4.57 -1.55 3.21
CA LEU A 82 4.21 -0.59 2.18
C LEU A 82 3.85 -1.29 0.86
N ALA A 83 4.69 -2.22 0.41
CA ALA A 83 4.42 -2.98 -0.82
C ALA A 83 3.11 -3.79 -0.70
N ALA A 84 2.88 -4.44 0.44
CA ALA A 84 1.65 -5.16 0.72
C ALA A 84 0.43 -4.23 0.71
N MET A 85 0.53 -3.04 1.32
CA MET A 85 -0.54 -2.05 1.32
C MET A 85 -0.88 -1.55 -0.09
N LEU A 86 0.14 -1.25 -0.90
CA LEU A 86 -0.07 -0.83 -2.28
C LEU A 86 -0.67 -1.95 -3.14
N LEU A 87 -0.26 -3.20 -2.91
CA LEU A 87 -0.85 -4.35 -3.58
C LEU A 87 -2.31 -4.57 -3.15
N SER A 88 -2.64 -4.42 -1.87
CA SER A 88 -4.03 -4.47 -1.40
C SER A 88 -4.90 -3.44 -2.12
N LEU A 89 -4.41 -2.20 -2.24
CA LEU A 89 -5.12 -1.13 -2.93
C LEU A 89 -5.29 -1.43 -4.41
N LEU A 90 -4.26 -1.98 -5.06
CA LEU A 90 -4.32 -2.40 -6.45
C LEU A 90 -5.37 -3.49 -6.65
N VAL A 91 -5.34 -4.57 -5.85
CA VAL A 91 -6.32 -5.66 -5.93
C VAL A 91 -7.74 -5.13 -5.69
N THR A 92 -7.91 -4.25 -4.71
CA THR A 92 -9.20 -3.61 -4.41
C THR A 92 -9.68 -2.76 -5.59
N ALA A 93 -8.80 -1.96 -6.20
CA ALA A 93 -9.11 -1.16 -7.39
C ALA A 93 -9.51 -2.05 -8.57
N VAL A 94 -8.71 -3.06 -8.89
CA VAL A 94 -8.98 -3.97 -10.02
C VAL A 94 -10.32 -4.69 -9.83
N TYR A 95 -10.58 -5.21 -8.62
CA TYR A 95 -11.84 -5.89 -8.32
C TYR A 95 -13.05 -4.97 -8.50
N PHE A 96 -12.94 -3.71 -8.05
CA PHE A 96 -14.00 -2.72 -8.23
C PHE A 96 -14.18 -2.34 -9.71
N LEU A 97 -13.10 -2.03 -10.42
CA LEU A 97 -13.18 -1.56 -11.81
C LEU A 97 -13.71 -2.65 -12.75
N LEU A 98 -13.34 -3.92 -12.54
CA LEU A 98 -13.85 -5.05 -13.33
C LEU A 98 -15.35 -5.31 -13.13
N GLY A 99 -15.88 -5.01 -11.94
CA GLY A 99 -17.27 -5.32 -11.58
C GLY A 99 -18.22 -4.12 -11.56
N SER A 100 -17.74 -2.90 -11.80
CA SER A 100 -18.53 -1.67 -11.69
C SER A 100 -18.90 -1.08 -13.04
N ASP A 101 -20.13 -0.58 -13.15
CA ASP A 101 -20.51 0.27 -14.28
C ASP A 101 -19.77 1.62 -14.17
N PRO A 102 -19.02 2.05 -15.21
CA PRO A 102 -18.32 3.34 -15.20
C PRO A 102 -19.24 4.57 -15.14
N ALA A 103 -20.54 4.41 -15.41
CA ALA A 103 -21.53 5.47 -15.29
C ALA A 103 -22.01 5.69 -13.84
N GLU A 104 -21.74 4.76 -12.93
CA GLU A 104 -22.17 4.84 -11.53
C GLU A 104 -21.06 5.37 -10.61
N THR A 105 -21.48 6.10 -9.58
CA THR A 105 -20.59 6.54 -8.51
C THR A 105 -20.12 5.36 -7.67
N ALA A 106 -18.83 5.32 -7.34
CA ALA A 106 -18.31 4.25 -6.48
C ALA A 106 -19.04 4.17 -5.12
N PRO A 107 -19.21 2.96 -4.56
CA PRO A 107 -19.74 2.77 -3.22
C PRO A 107 -18.95 3.58 -2.17
N VAL A 108 -19.66 4.11 -1.17
CA VAL A 108 -19.05 4.92 -0.09
C VAL A 108 -17.95 4.14 0.62
N GLY A 109 -18.14 2.84 0.87
CA GLY A 109 -17.15 1.98 1.51
C GLY A 109 -15.83 1.87 0.74
N PHE A 110 -15.91 1.80 -0.60
CA PHE A 110 -14.73 1.78 -1.46
C PHE A 110 -13.92 3.07 -1.35
N THR A 111 -14.63 4.20 -1.43
CA THR A 111 -13.99 5.52 -1.38
C THR A 111 -13.40 5.80 -0.01
N ALA A 112 -14.12 5.41 1.06
CA ALA A 112 -13.63 5.48 2.42
C ALA A 112 -12.35 4.64 2.62
N ALA A 113 -12.23 3.49 1.97
CA ALA A 113 -11.01 2.66 2.04
C ALA A 113 -9.79 3.38 1.44
N PHE A 114 -9.94 4.04 0.29
CA PHE A 114 -8.85 4.81 -0.32
C PHE A 114 -8.49 6.07 0.47
N LEU A 115 -9.48 6.76 1.07
CA LEU A 115 -9.23 7.88 1.98
C LEU A 115 -8.51 7.44 3.25
N ALA A 116 -8.94 6.32 3.84
CA ALA A 116 -8.30 5.74 5.01
C ALA A 116 -6.85 5.32 4.69
N ALA A 117 -6.61 4.72 3.52
CA ALA A 117 -5.27 4.39 3.07
C ALA A 117 -4.39 5.63 2.88
N ALA A 118 -4.91 6.71 2.29
CA ALA A 118 -4.20 7.97 2.21
C ALA A 118 -3.81 8.50 3.59
N ALA A 119 -4.74 8.47 4.55
CA ALA A 119 -4.48 8.87 5.93
C ALA A 119 -3.40 8.01 6.61
N VAL A 120 -3.43 6.69 6.40
CA VAL A 120 -2.42 5.75 6.91
C VAL A 120 -1.05 6.06 6.33
N LEU A 121 -0.94 6.32 5.02
CA LEU A 121 0.32 6.69 4.38
C LEU A 121 0.88 8.00 4.94
N VAL A 122 0.02 9.01 5.14
CA VAL A 122 0.42 10.27 5.78
C VAL A 122 0.90 10.03 7.21
N ALA A 123 0.14 9.28 8.01
CA ALA A 123 0.49 8.97 9.39
C ALA A 123 1.80 8.15 9.51
N ALA A 124 2.02 7.19 8.61
CA ALA A 124 3.24 6.39 8.56
C ALA A 124 4.47 7.23 8.17
N SER A 125 4.28 8.30 7.40
CA SER A 125 5.36 9.21 6.98
C SER A 125 5.83 10.18 8.07
N TRP A 126 5.01 10.40 9.11
CA TRP A 126 5.27 11.37 10.16
C TRP A 126 6.62 11.16 10.86
N PRO A 127 6.95 9.96 11.38
CA PRO A 127 8.24 9.67 12.01
C PRO A 127 9.40 9.49 11.01
N LEU A 128 9.15 9.61 9.70
CA LEU A 128 10.10 9.29 8.62
C LEU A 128 10.27 10.48 7.65
N PRO A 129 10.95 11.58 8.07
CA PRO A 129 11.09 12.77 7.23
C PRO A 129 11.70 12.49 5.86
N GLY A 130 12.67 11.57 5.80
CA GLY A 130 13.31 11.14 4.55
C GLY A 130 12.46 10.22 3.66
N ARG A 131 11.18 10.01 3.94
CA ARG A 131 10.27 9.19 3.10
C ARG A 131 8.95 9.90 2.78
N ARG A 132 8.79 11.15 3.22
CA ARG A 132 7.54 11.91 3.06
C ARG A 132 7.13 12.09 1.60
N ILE A 133 8.07 12.16 0.67
CA ILE A 133 7.76 12.33 -0.76
C ILE A 133 7.10 11.06 -1.31
N ALA A 134 7.70 9.89 -1.07
CA ALA A 134 7.14 8.63 -1.56
C ALA A 134 5.76 8.34 -0.96
N TYR A 135 5.61 8.51 0.36
CA TYR A 135 4.35 8.26 1.05
C TYR A 135 3.30 9.32 0.70
N GLY A 136 3.69 10.58 0.55
CA GLY A 136 2.81 11.68 0.13
C GLY A 136 2.32 11.50 -1.30
N ALA A 137 3.18 11.09 -2.23
CA ALA A 137 2.78 10.78 -3.61
C ALA A 137 1.79 9.61 -3.66
N ALA A 138 2.05 8.53 -2.90
CA ALA A 138 1.12 7.41 -2.79
C ALA A 138 -0.22 7.83 -2.17
N ALA A 139 -0.22 8.70 -1.15
CA ALA A 139 -1.44 9.24 -0.55
C ALA A 139 -2.23 10.11 -1.54
N LEU A 140 -1.55 10.96 -2.32
CA LEU A 140 -2.16 11.75 -3.38
C LEU A 140 -2.75 10.86 -4.47
N ALA A 141 -2.08 9.78 -4.85
CA ALA A 141 -2.59 8.80 -5.80
C ALA A 141 -3.90 8.17 -5.30
N CYS A 142 -3.95 7.80 -4.01
CA CYS A 142 -5.16 7.27 -3.39
C CYS A 142 -6.31 8.29 -3.41
N LEU A 143 -6.01 9.56 -3.09
CA LEU A 143 -6.99 10.65 -3.12
C LEU A 143 -7.50 10.92 -4.53
N ALA A 144 -6.59 11.05 -5.50
CA ALA A 144 -6.94 11.29 -6.89
C ALA A 144 -7.83 10.16 -7.41
N PHE A 145 -7.45 8.91 -7.16
CA PHE A 145 -8.24 7.74 -7.53
C PHE A 145 -9.63 7.75 -6.89
N ALA A 146 -9.72 7.99 -5.58
CA ALA A 146 -10.99 8.10 -4.84
C ALA A 146 -11.92 9.19 -5.41
N VAL A 147 -11.37 10.35 -5.79
CA VAL A 147 -12.14 11.43 -6.41
C VAL A 147 -12.60 11.04 -7.81
N THR A 148 -11.73 10.45 -8.63
CA THR A 148 -12.07 10.09 -10.02
C THR A 148 -13.21 9.07 -10.09
N VAL A 149 -13.26 8.10 -9.18
CA VAL A 149 -14.34 7.10 -9.17
C VAL A 149 -15.65 7.63 -8.58
N GLN A 150 -15.62 8.78 -7.90
CA GLN A 150 -16.82 9.47 -7.38
C GLN A 150 -17.45 10.43 -8.39
N VAL A 151 -16.74 10.75 -9.47
CA VAL A 151 -17.26 11.64 -10.53
C VAL A 151 -17.33 10.83 -11.82
N PRO A 152 -18.48 10.20 -12.14
CA PRO A 152 -18.62 9.32 -13.31
C PRO A 152 -18.24 10.00 -14.63
N ALA A 153 -18.47 11.32 -14.72
CA ALA A 153 -18.08 12.12 -15.87
C ALA A 153 -16.55 12.25 -16.08
N LEU A 154 -15.73 12.01 -15.03
CA LEU A 154 -14.27 11.90 -15.16
C LEU A 154 -13.83 10.51 -15.65
N ARG A 155 -14.55 9.44 -15.29
CA ARG A 155 -14.32 8.07 -15.84
C ARG A 155 -14.77 7.97 -17.30
N THR A 156 -15.92 8.55 -17.63
CA THR A 156 -16.51 8.47 -18.98
C THR A 156 -16.01 9.56 -19.93
N GLY A 157 -15.27 10.56 -19.44
CA GLY A 157 -14.70 11.62 -20.27
C GLY A 157 -15.73 12.66 -20.77
N ALA A 158 -16.93 12.72 -20.18
CA ALA A 158 -18.05 13.53 -20.67
C ALA A 158 -17.78 15.05 -20.72
N TYR A 159 -16.78 15.55 -20.00
CA TYR A 159 -16.39 16.97 -20.00
C TYR A 159 -15.32 17.33 -21.03
N GLN A 160 -14.73 16.36 -21.74
CA GLN A 160 -13.70 16.64 -22.73
C GLN A 160 -14.28 16.49 -24.13
N SER A 161 -14.32 17.60 -24.88
CA SER A 161 -14.55 17.60 -26.34
C SER A 161 -13.43 16.91 -27.14
N SER A 162 -12.44 16.34 -26.43
CA SER A 162 -11.27 15.63 -26.94
C SER A 162 -11.30 14.20 -26.36
N ALA A 163 -10.96 13.20 -27.19
CA ALA A 163 -11.09 11.76 -26.95
C ALA A 163 -10.21 11.16 -25.83
N LEU A 164 -10.05 11.85 -24.70
CA LEU A 164 -9.43 11.30 -23.49
C LEU A 164 -10.50 10.69 -22.60
N THR A 165 -11.11 9.62 -23.10
CA THR A 165 -11.82 8.65 -22.26
C THR A 165 -10.77 8.03 -21.33
N LEU A 166 -10.86 8.32 -20.03
CA LEU A 166 -10.00 7.68 -19.03
C LEU A 166 -10.48 6.25 -18.84
N ALA A 167 -10.02 5.35 -19.70
CA ALA A 167 -10.28 3.92 -19.55
C ALA A 167 -9.79 3.45 -18.16
N ASP A 168 -10.45 2.43 -17.60
CA ASP A 168 -10.10 1.89 -16.28
C ASP A 168 -8.62 1.46 -16.19
N GLU A 169 -8.04 1.01 -17.30
CA GLU A 169 -6.60 0.74 -17.43
C GLU A 169 -5.75 2.00 -17.20
N VAL A 170 -6.16 3.15 -17.73
CA VAL A 170 -5.46 4.43 -17.54
C VAL A 170 -5.54 4.86 -16.08
N LEU A 171 -6.68 4.67 -15.42
CA LEU A 171 -6.84 4.95 -13.99
C LEU A 171 -5.91 4.10 -13.11
N VAL A 172 -5.83 2.79 -13.40
CA VAL A 172 -4.88 1.89 -12.72
C VAL A 172 -3.43 2.31 -13.00
N ASN A 173 -3.12 2.67 -14.25
CA ASN A 173 -1.79 3.14 -14.63
C ASN A 173 -1.42 4.48 -13.99
N VAL A 174 -2.37 5.39 -13.76
CA VAL A 174 -2.15 6.64 -13.04
C VAL A 174 -1.90 6.36 -11.55
N LEU A 175 -2.68 5.46 -10.94
CA LEU A 175 -2.46 5.03 -9.56
C LEU A 175 -1.05 4.43 -9.37
N LEU A 176 -0.66 3.50 -10.25
CA LEU A 176 0.68 2.89 -10.24
C LEU A 176 1.78 3.90 -10.59
N GLY A 177 1.55 4.73 -11.60
CA GLY A 177 2.49 5.74 -12.08
C GLY A 177 2.82 6.76 -11.00
N ALA A 178 1.84 7.21 -10.23
CA ALA A 178 2.06 8.14 -9.13
C ALA A 178 2.92 7.53 -8.00
N ILE A 179 2.76 6.23 -7.72
CA ILE A 179 3.62 5.50 -6.76
C ILE A 179 5.07 5.46 -7.28
N VAL A 180 5.27 5.11 -8.55
CA VAL A 180 6.60 5.05 -9.18
C VAL A 180 7.27 6.43 -9.19
N VAL A 181 6.54 7.47 -9.57
CA VAL A 181 7.02 8.85 -9.55
C VAL A 181 7.40 9.29 -8.13
N GLY A 182 6.61 8.92 -7.12
CA GLY A 182 6.92 9.16 -5.72
C GLY A 182 8.24 8.51 -5.27
N ALA A 183 8.45 7.25 -5.67
CA ALA A 183 9.70 6.52 -5.37
C ALA A 183 10.91 7.16 -6.07
N LEU A 184 10.78 7.50 -7.35
CA LEU A 184 11.84 8.18 -8.11
C LEU A 184 12.16 9.57 -7.54
N GLY A 185 11.14 10.35 -7.18
CA GLY A 185 11.33 11.65 -6.53
C GLY A 185 12.04 11.54 -5.18
N GLN A 186 11.75 10.49 -4.41
CA GLN A 186 12.44 10.20 -3.16
C GLN A 186 13.92 9.85 -3.37
N ILE A 187 14.24 9.08 -4.42
CA ILE A 187 15.62 8.74 -4.80
C ILE A 187 16.35 10.00 -5.27
N ALA A 188 15.74 10.81 -6.13
CA ALA A 188 16.34 12.05 -6.64
C ALA A 188 16.64 13.05 -5.51
N TRP A 189 15.72 13.20 -4.55
CA TRP A 189 15.94 14.04 -3.36
C TRP A 189 17.08 13.52 -2.49
N TRP A 190 17.19 12.20 -2.30
CA TRP A 190 18.31 11.60 -1.58
C TRP A 190 19.65 11.83 -2.28
N LEU A 191 19.70 11.70 -3.61
CA LEU A 191 20.90 12.00 -4.39
C LEU A 191 21.29 13.48 -4.27
N ARG A 192 20.31 14.39 -4.36
CA ARG A 192 20.54 15.84 -4.22
C ARG A 192 21.03 16.23 -2.82
N SER A 193 20.48 15.62 -1.76
CA SER A 193 20.89 15.92 -0.38
C SER A 193 22.29 15.39 -0.04
N ARG A 194 22.84 14.43 -0.80
CA ARG A 194 24.23 13.95 -0.67
C ARG A 194 25.25 14.76 -1.47
N HIS A 195 24.81 15.50 -2.47
CA HIS A 195 25.61 16.47 -3.20
C HIS A 195 25.08 17.88 -2.91
N PRO A 196 25.30 18.43 -1.70
CA PRO A 196 25.12 19.86 -1.52
C PRO A 196 26.03 20.54 -2.54
N ALA A 197 25.45 21.35 -3.43
CA ALA A 197 26.22 22.18 -4.33
C ALA A 197 27.24 22.97 -3.48
N ALA A 198 28.52 22.80 -3.81
CA ALA A 198 29.62 23.55 -3.24
C ALA A 198 29.49 25.05 -3.58
#